data_AF-A0A832ZI86-F1
#
_entry.id   AF-A0A832ZI86-F1
#
_cell.length_a   1.000
_cell.length_b   1.000
_cell.length_c   1.000
_cell.angle_alpha   90.00
_cell.angle_beta   90.00
_cell.angle_gamma   90.00
#
_symmetry.space_group_name_H-M   'P 1'
#
loop_
_entity.id
_entity.type
_entity.pdbx_description
1 polymer ?
#
loop_
_entity_poly.entity_id
_entity_poly.type
_entity_poly.pdbx_seq_one_letter_code
_entity_poly.pdbx_strand_id
1 'polypeptide(L)'
;MVVEEIISGSKKVLETTKDILKDKDESIEISYPGTNYNLPVIYGLLGKKIEKVKDLKELINSLEIKEEVTLEKALENGVITLICAEAIEALKYALEEEPYKPPYTGFIPDEVLRDLGVPLVEGKIPAILVVVGKVGDREKLKRLVEDIQRRNILGLFIGEIVEEMRSLGVEFGLDKLLVPVGRDLTSAIHAVNLAIRAPLIYGGIEPGRREEILEYIKNRVPAVVVALGPLDDVTLAVGGGCIKTGIPVITNNKVPEIKGALETSDIENIVENALKMKGIEVKVGEYQIPVSVGPMNEGERIRKPDMYVELAGPKSYGCELVLIKDDVEEGVELVGEDIDSVEEGSTIPFAIVVEVAGKDLEEDIAGVLERRIHEFFNYIEGVMHLNQRDNIWIRIS
;
A
#
# COMPACT_ATOMS: atom_id res chain seq x y z
N MET A 1 -12.07 17.48 24.33
CA MET A 1 -11.24 17.93 23.19
C MET A 1 -11.34 16.97 22.00
N VAL A 2 -10.53 15.91 21.86
CA VAL A 2 -10.58 15.06 20.63
C VAL A 2 -11.94 14.43 20.35
N VAL A 3 -12.66 13.94 21.35
CA VAL A 3 -14.03 13.40 21.17
C VAL A 3 -15.00 14.47 20.63
N GLU A 4 -14.91 15.70 21.16
CA GLU A 4 -15.78 16.81 20.72
C GLU A 4 -15.40 17.30 19.32
N GLU A 5 -14.10 17.29 18.99
CA GLU A 5 -13.58 17.62 17.66
C GLU A 5 -14.05 16.59 16.63
N ILE A 6 -14.02 15.29 16.95
CA ILE A 6 -14.58 14.26 16.07
C ILE A 6 -16.07 14.52 15.81
N ILE A 7 -16.86 14.79 16.86
CA ILE A 7 -18.30 15.08 16.72
C ILE A 7 -18.53 16.35 15.87
N SER A 8 -17.76 17.42 16.12
CA SER A 8 -17.79 18.67 15.35
C SER A 8 -17.46 18.43 13.87
N GLY A 9 -16.36 17.73 13.60
CA GLY A 9 -15.92 17.41 12.24
C GLY A 9 -16.96 16.57 11.50
N SER A 10 -17.51 15.52 12.14
CA SER A 10 -18.57 14.71 11.54
C SER A 10 -19.82 15.53 11.20
N LYS A 11 -20.20 16.49 12.06
CA LYS A 11 -21.33 17.39 11.80
C LYS A 11 -21.06 18.29 10.60
N LYS A 12 -19.88 18.93 10.54
CA LYS A 12 -19.48 19.78 9.40
C LYS A 12 -19.50 19.00 8.10
N VAL A 13 -18.94 17.78 8.09
CA VAL A 13 -18.90 16.94 6.87
C VAL A 13 -20.30 16.52 6.44
N LEU A 14 -21.17 16.11 7.38
CA LEU A 14 -22.54 15.74 7.06
C LEU A 14 -23.33 16.92 6.49
N GLU A 15 -23.27 18.10 7.12
CA GLU A 15 -23.94 19.32 6.64
C GLU A 15 -23.42 19.73 5.25
N THR A 16 -22.10 19.76 5.08
CA THR A 16 -21.47 20.07 3.78
C THR A 16 -21.91 19.08 2.69
N THR A 17 -22.01 17.78 3.02
CA THR A 17 -22.44 16.75 2.06
C THR A 17 -23.90 16.94 1.68
N LYS A 18 -24.77 17.27 2.64
CA LYS A 18 -26.18 17.60 2.36
C LYS A 18 -26.29 18.80 1.43
N ASP A 19 -25.51 19.85 1.67
CA ASP A 19 -25.49 21.05 0.84
C ASP A 19 -24.98 20.77 -0.57
N ILE A 20 -23.90 19.98 -0.72
CA ILE A 20 -23.36 19.58 -2.03
C ILE A 20 -24.40 18.81 -2.85
N LEU A 21 -25.16 17.92 -2.20
CA LEU A 21 -26.14 17.08 -2.89
C LEU A 21 -27.43 17.83 -3.22
N LYS A 22 -27.84 18.83 -2.42
CA LYS A 22 -29.15 19.49 -2.47
C LYS A 22 -29.65 19.79 -3.88
N ASP A 23 -28.85 20.49 -4.68
CA ASP A 23 -29.22 20.99 -6.01
C ASP A 23 -28.76 20.09 -7.17
N LYS A 24 -28.28 18.87 -6.88
CA LYS A 24 -27.86 17.91 -7.91
C LYS A 24 -29.05 17.20 -8.54
N ASP A 25 -28.96 16.95 -9.85
CA ASP A 25 -29.95 16.19 -10.60
C ASP A 25 -30.02 14.75 -10.07
N GLU A 26 -31.21 14.36 -9.62
CA GLU A 26 -31.49 13.08 -8.96
C GLU A 26 -31.46 11.89 -9.92
N SER A 27 -31.54 12.15 -11.23
CA SER A 27 -31.54 11.12 -12.27
C SER A 27 -30.15 10.60 -12.63
N ILE A 28 -29.09 11.34 -12.27
CA ILE A 28 -27.69 11.00 -12.54
C ILE A 28 -27.36 9.66 -11.89
N GLU A 29 -26.79 8.75 -12.68
CA GLU A 29 -26.31 7.45 -12.24
C GLU A 29 -24.99 7.58 -11.47
N ILE A 30 -24.83 6.75 -10.44
CA ILE A 30 -23.64 6.72 -9.60
C ILE A 30 -23.00 5.34 -9.69
N SER A 31 -21.72 5.32 -10.01
CA SER A 31 -20.88 4.13 -9.91
C SER A 31 -19.41 4.51 -9.82
N TYR A 32 -18.60 3.60 -9.29
CA TYR A 32 -17.14 3.65 -9.44
C TYR A 32 -16.70 2.77 -10.62
N PRO A 33 -15.61 3.11 -11.31
CA PRO A 33 -15.10 2.31 -12.41
C PRO A 33 -14.48 0.99 -11.89
N GLY A 34 -14.73 -0.10 -12.61
CA GLY A 34 -14.05 -1.37 -12.38
C GLY A 34 -14.33 -2.01 -11.01
N THR A 35 -15.53 -1.81 -10.45
CA THR A 35 -15.97 -2.49 -9.22
C THR A 35 -17.33 -3.16 -9.35
N ASN A 36 -17.46 -4.33 -8.71
CA ASN A 36 -18.73 -5.05 -8.58
C ASN A 36 -19.43 -4.78 -7.23
N TYR A 37 -18.85 -3.91 -6.39
CA TYR A 37 -19.31 -3.67 -5.02
C TYR A 37 -19.98 -2.31 -4.83
N ASN A 38 -20.57 -1.75 -5.89
CA ASN A 38 -21.31 -0.48 -5.86
C ASN A 38 -20.45 0.64 -5.22
N LEU A 39 -20.96 1.34 -4.22
CA LEU A 39 -20.18 2.21 -3.34
C LEU A 39 -19.69 1.38 -2.14
N PRO A 40 -18.42 0.95 -2.09
CA PRO A 40 -18.08 -0.18 -1.22
C PRO A 40 -18.21 0.08 0.28
N VAL A 41 -18.01 1.31 0.77
CA VAL A 41 -18.21 1.63 2.19
C VAL A 41 -19.69 1.53 2.54
N ILE A 42 -20.57 2.16 1.76
CA ILE A 42 -22.02 2.12 1.96
C ILE A 42 -22.56 0.69 1.77
N TYR A 43 -22.19 0.04 0.68
CA TYR A 43 -22.66 -1.29 0.34
C TYR A 43 -22.13 -2.33 1.33
N GLY A 44 -20.84 -2.30 1.66
CA GLY A 44 -20.23 -3.20 2.63
C GLY A 44 -20.85 -3.03 4.02
N LEU A 45 -20.94 -1.81 4.54
CA LEU A 45 -21.39 -1.59 5.91
C LEU A 45 -22.91 -1.66 6.09
N LEU A 46 -23.70 -1.25 5.09
CA LEU A 46 -25.16 -1.15 5.20
C LEU A 46 -25.93 -2.16 4.34
N GLY A 47 -25.27 -2.86 3.41
CA GLY A 47 -25.92 -3.75 2.44
C GLY A 47 -26.78 -3.02 1.41
N LYS A 48 -26.71 -1.68 1.36
CA LYS A 48 -27.53 -0.83 0.48
C LYS A 48 -26.80 -0.55 -0.82
N LYS A 49 -27.46 -0.77 -1.96
CA LYS A 49 -26.99 -0.32 -3.26
C LYS A 49 -27.45 1.10 -3.51
N ILE A 50 -26.54 1.93 -4.00
CA ILE A 50 -26.77 3.32 -4.42
C ILE A 50 -26.53 3.36 -5.92
N GLU A 51 -27.57 3.58 -6.72
CA GLU A 51 -27.47 3.56 -8.17
C GLU A 51 -27.61 4.97 -8.76
N LYS A 52 -28.25 5.89 -8.03
CA LYS A 52 -28.48 7.27 -8.46
C LYS A 52 -28.21 8.28 -7.37
N VAL A 53 -28.04 9.54 -7.77
CA VAL A 53 -27.95 10.71 -6.85
C VAL A 53 -29.16 10.76 -5.91
N LYS A 54 -30.35 10.35 -6.36
CA LYS A 54 -31.54 10.23 -5.52
C LYS A 54 -31.30 9.34 -4.28
N ASP A 55 -30.79 8.13 -4.49
CA ASP A 55 -30.58 7.14 -3.42
C ASP A 55 -29.56 7.67 -2.41
N LEU A 56 -28.53 8.35 -2.92
CA LEU A 56 -27.50 8.98 -2.11
C LEU A 56 -28.08 10.12 -1.26
N LYS A 57 -28.91 11.00 -1.84
CA LYS A 57 -29.62 12.05 -1.09
C LYS A 57 -30.50 11.47 0.01
N GLU A 58 -31.30 10.45 -0.29
CA GLU A 58 -32.17 9.81 0.69
C GLU A 58 -31.37 9.22 1.85
N LEU A 59 -30.25 8.53 1.56
CA LEU A 59 -29.36 7.99 2.58
C LEU A 59 -28.75 9.11 3.43
N ILE A 60 -28.07 10.09 2.83
CA ILE A 60 -27.36 11.15 3.56
C ILE A 60 -28.32 12.00 4.41
N ASN A 61 -29.53 12.28 3.92
CA ASN A 61 -30.53 13.02 4.69
C ASN A 61 -31.05 12.25 5.90
N SER A 62 -31.05 10.91 5.86
CA SER A 62 -31.44 10.05 6.98
C SER A 62 -30.38 9.93 8.08
N LEU A 63 -29.14 10.34 7.82
CA LEU A 63 -28.05 10.26 8.79
C LEU A 63 -28.13 11.39 9.82
N GLU A 64 -27.81 11.05 11.07
CA GLU A 64 -27.81 11.95 12.21
C GLU A 64 -26.56 11.74 13.07
N ILE A 65 -25.91 12.85 13.43
CA ILE A 65 -24.78 12.85 14.35
C ILE A 65 -25.28 12.62 15.77
N LYS A 66 -24.62 11.72 16.50
CA LYS A 66 -24.86 11.50 17.92
C LYS A 66 -24.07 12.53 18.73
N GLU A 67 -24.77 13.47 19.37
CA GLU A 67 -24.14 14.60 20.08
C GLU A 67 -23.61 14.22 21.49
N GLU A 68 -23.87 13.00 21.95
CA GLU A 68 -23.38 12.53 23.24
C GLU A 68 -21.84 12.42 23.25
N VAL A 69 -21.20 13.09 24.21
CA VAL A 69 -19.73 13.22 24.29
C VAL A 69 -19.11 11.96 24.89
N THR A 70 -19.13 10.86 24.14
CA THR A 70 -18.44 9.61 24.47
C THR A 70 -17.59 9.13 23.29
N LEU A 71 -16.51 8.41 23.59
CA LEU A 71 -15.61 7.88 22.55
C LEU A 71 -16.38 6.98 21.58
N GLU A 72 -17.23 6.09 22.08
CA GLU A 72 -18.02 5.18 21.24
C GLU A 72 -18.89 5.93 20.23
N LYS A 73 -19.60 6.98 20.67
CA LYS A 73 -20.46 7.79 19.79
C LYS A 73 -19.65 8.63 18.81
N ALA A 74 -18.53 9.20 19.24
CA ALA A 74 -17.59 9.86 18.33
C ALA A 74 -17.11 8.91 17.21
N LEU A 75 -16.71 7.69 17.55
CA LEU A 75 -16.25 6.70 16.58
C LEU A 75 -17.38 6.27 15.62
N GLU A 76 -18.62 6.12 16.08
CA GLU A 76 -19.78 5.88 15.21
C GLU A 76 -20.05 7.07 14.27
N ASN A 77 -19.92 8.31 14.74
CA ASN A 77 -20.03 9.50 13.90
C ASN A 77 -18.89 9.56 12.86
N GLY A 78 -17.72 9.03 13.18
CA GLY A 78 -16.63 8.83 12.24
C GLY A 78 -17.04 7.94 11.05
N VAL A 79 -17.85 6.90 11.27
CA VAL A 79 -18.37 6.06 10.18
C VAL A 79 -19.34 6.83 9.29
N ILE A 80 -20.17 7.72 9.86
CA ILE A 80 -21.00 8.65 9.07
C ILE A 80 -20.12 9.56 8.21
N THR A 81 -18.99 10.00 8.74
CA THR A 81 -18.01 10.83 8.02
C THR A 81 -17.44 10.07 6.81
N LEU A 82 -17.11 8.78 6.96
CA LEU A 82 -16.66 7.93 5.86
C LEU A 82 -17.74 7.75 4.78
N ILE A 83 -19.00 7.51 5.18
CA ILE A 83 -20.13 7.42 4.24
C ILE A 83 -20.28 8.72 3.45
N CYS A 84 -20.16 9.87 4.13
CA CYS A 84 -20.22 11.18 3.49
C CYS A 84 -19.03 11.42 2.53
N ALA A 85 -17.82 11.01 2.89
CA ALA A 85 -16.67 11.09 2.00
C ALA A 85 -16.87 10.22 0.74
N GLU A 86 -17.41 9.01 0.89
CA GLU A 86 -17.72 8.15 -0.26
C GLU A 86 -18.82 8.76 -1.13
N ALA A 87 -19.82 9.40 -0.53
CA ALA A 87 -20.85 10.13 -1.25
C ALA A 87 -20.28 11.25 -2.12
N ILE A 88 -19.36 12.05 -1.57
CA ILE A 88 -18.71 13.16 -2.29
C ILE A 88 -17.86 12.62 -3.43
N GLU A 89 -17.02 11.61 -3.19
CA GLU A 89 -16.17 11.03 -4.24
C GLU A 89 -16.98 10.32 -5.32
N ALA A 90 -18.02 9.58 -4.96
CA ALA A 90 -18.91 8.94 -5.93
C ALA A 90 -19.62 9.97 -6.81
N LEU A 91 -20.02 11.12 -6.24
CA LEU A 91 -20.58 12.23 -7.00
C LEU A 91 -19.56 12.85 -7.97
N LYS A 92 -18.28 12.96 -7.58
CA LYS A 92 -17.23 13.44 -8.51
C LYS A 92 -17.14 12.53 -9.74
N TYR A 93 -17.09 11.21 -9.55
CA TYR A 93 -17.10 10.23 -10.65
C TYR A 93 -18.38 10.24 -11.50
N ALA A 94 -19.51 10.63 -10.91
CA ALA A 94 -20.77 10.74 -11.66
C ALA A 94 -20.85 12.03 -12.51
N LEU A 95 -20.17 13.10 -12.10
CA LEU A 95 -20.22 14.41 -12.75
C LEU A 95 -19.06 14.66 -13.72
N GLU A 96 -17.94 13.96 -13.54
CA GLU A 96 -16.72 14.11 -14.31
C GLU A 96 -16.29 12.75 -14.86
N GLU A 97 -15.99 12.68 -16.16
CA GLU A 97 -15.56 11.42 -16.81
C GLU A 97 -14.23 10.91 -16.24
N GLU A 98 -13.29 11.83 -15.97
CA GLU A 98 -11.98 11.55 -15.38
C GLU A 98 -11.68 12.55 -14.24
N PRO A 99 -12.24 12.33 -13.03
CA PRO A 99 -12.06 13.24 -11.90
C PRO A 99 -10.63 13.26 -11.35
N TYR A 100 -9.87 12.18 -11.59
CA TYR A 100 -8.47 12.04 -11.18
C TYR A 100 -7.57 11.94 -12.40
N LYS A 101 -6.47 12.70 -12.36
CA LYS A 101 -5.46 12.74 -13.41
C LYS A 101 -4.10 12.35 -12.84
N PRO A 102 -3.20 11.78 -13.67
CA PRO A 102 -1.84 11.49 -13.26
C PRO A 102 -1.17 12.69 -12.56
N PRO A 103 -0.47 12.46 -11.44
CA PRO A 103 -0.09 11.15 -10.92
C PRO A 103 -1.21 10.43 -10.13
N TYR A 104 -2.30 11.11 -9.77
CA TYR A 104 -3.33 10.57 -8.88
C TYR A 104 -4.18 9.46 -9.51
N THR A 105 -4.43 8.40 -8.74
CA THR A 105 -5.22 7.26 -9.19
C THR A 105 -6.71 7.40 -8.91
N GLY A 106 -7.10 8.10 -7.85
CA GLY A 106 -8.46 8.08 -7.34
C GLY A 106 -8.86 6.68 -6.86
N PHE A 107 -10.06 6.25 -7.24
CA PHE A 107 -10.61 4.93 -6.95
C PHE A 107 -9.75 3.80 -7.52
N ILE A 108 -9.35 2.86 -6.66
CA ILE A 108 -8.57 1.68 -7.05
C ILE A 108 -9.53 0.54 -7.45
N PRO A 109 -9.52 0.04 -8.69
CA PRO A 109 -10.44 -1.01 -9.16
C PRO A 109 -10.29 -2.37 -8.45
N ASP A 110 -11.31 -3.22 -8.58
CA ASP A 110 -11.30 -4.57 -7.97
C ASP A 110 -10.21 -5.47 -8.55
N GLU A 111 -9.84 -5.28 -9.82
CA GLU A 111 -8.75 -6.01 -10.48
C GLU A 111 -7.41 -5.76 -9.78
N VAL A 112 -7.08 -4.49 -9.54
CA VAL A 112 -5.87 -4.10 -8.81
C VAL A 112 -5.84 -4.70 -7.40
N LEU A 113 -6.99 -4.68 -6.71
CA LEU A 113 -7.07 -5.32 -5.40
C LEU A 113 -6.80 -6.83 -5.51
N ARG A 114 -7.40 -7.53 -6.48
CA ARG A 114 -7.16 -8.96 -6.74
C ARG A 114 -5.68 -9.27 -6.94
N ASP A 115 -4.99 -8.45 -7.74
CA ASP A 115 -3.56 -8.60 -8.02
C ASP A 115 -2.71 -8.42 -6.75
N LEU A 116 -3.08 -7.49 -5.87
CA LEU A 116 -2.44 -7.29 -4.57
C LEU A 116 -2.72 -8.41 -3.56
N GLY A 117 -3.76 -9.21 -3.77
CA GLY A 117 -4.22 -10.22 -2.82
C GLY A 117 -3.18 -11.30 -2.52
N VAL A 118 -2.56 -11.87 -3.55
CA VAL A 118 -1.54 -12.93 -3.37
C VAL A 118 -0.30 -12.37 -2.66
N PRO A 119 0.31 -11.25 -3.10
CA PRO A 119 1.44 -10.65 -2.39
C PRO A 119 1.17 -10.30 -0.91
N LEU A 120 -0.04 -9.83 -0.58
CA LEU A 120 -0.41 -9.53 0.81
C LEU A 120 -0.54 -10.79 1.66
N VAL A 121 -1.12 -11.87 1.11
CA VAL A 121 -1.28 -13.15 1.84
C VAL A 121 0.04 -13.87 2.02
N GLU A 122 0.91 -13.85 1.01
CA GLU A 122 2.26 -14.43 1.08
C GLU A 122 3.22 -13.61 1.95
N GLY A 123 2.84 -12.40 2.36
CA GLY A 123 3.68 -11.50 3.14
C GLY A 123 4.80 -10.83 2.33
N LYS A 124 4.77 -10.95 0.99
CA LYS A 124 5.68 -10.19 0.10
C LYS A 124 5.45 -8.69 0.27
N ILE A 125 4.20 -8.26 0.33
CA ILE A 125 3.80 -6.92 0.78
C ILE A 125 3.34 -7.07 2.23
N PRO A 126 4.16 -6.70 3.23
CA PRO A 126 3.85 -7.00 4.62
C PRO A 126 2.75 -6.11 5.20
N ALA A 127 2.58 -4.89 4.66
CA ALA A 127 1.60 -3.93 5.16
C ALA A 127 1.15 -2.94 4.09
N ILE A 128 0.02 -2.29 4.36
CA ILE A 128 -0.49 -1.13 3.64
C ILE A 128 -0.45 0.08 4.57
N LEU A 129 0.24 1.14 4.18
CA LEU A 129 0.23 2.41 4.90
C LEU A 129 -0.54 3.46 4.12
N VAL A 130 -1.60 4.00 4.73
CA VAL A 130 -2.37 5.11 4.17
C VAL A 130 -1.82 6.40 4.75
N VAL A 131 -0.95 7.07 4.02
CA VAL A 131 -0.24 8.26 4.48
C VAL A 131 -0.99 9.51 4.04
N VAL A 132 -1.51 10.26 5.00
CA VAL A 132 -2.37 11.43 4.78
C VAL A 132 -1.69 12.69 5.31
N GLY A 133 -1.76 13.78 4.55
CA GLY A 133 -1.36 15.11 5.01
C GLY A 133 0.00 15.53 4.43
N LYS A 134 0.94 15.96 5.29
CA LYS A 134 2.28 16.43 4.88
C LYS A 134 3.33 16.31 5.97
N VAL A 135 4.60 16.28 5.55
CA VAL A 135 5.75 16.25 6.44
C VAL A 135 6.31 17.65 6.68
N GLY A 136 6.45 18.47 5.63
CA GLY A 136 7.02 19.82 5.70
C GLY A 136 8.55 19.90 5.85
N ASP A 137 9.22 18.76 6.04
CA ASP A 137 10.67 18.63 6.18
C ASP A 137 11.21 17.63 5.14
N ARG A 138 12.14 18.10 4.30
CA ARG A 138 12.66 17.34 3.15
C ARG A 138 13.44 16.10 3.57
N GLU A 139 14.24 16.17 4.65
CA GLU A 139 15.05 15.05 5.12
C GLU A 139 14.20 13.99 5.78
N LYS A 140 13.24 14.39 6.62
CA LYS A 140 12.29 13.46 7.25
C LYS A 140 11.41 12.77 6.22
N LEU A 141 10.95 13.51 5.20
CA LEU A 141 10.18 12.91 4.11
C LEU A 141 10.99 11.89 3.34
N LYS A 142 12.25 12.21 2.98
CA LYS A 142 13.12 11.26 2.28
C LYS A 142 13.27 9.97 3.08
N ARG A 143 13.55 10.08 4.38
CA ARG A 143 13.65 8.90 5.28
C ARG A 143 12.36 8.10 5.37
N LEU A 144 11.21 8.78 5.47
CA LEU A 144 9.90 8.13 5.51
C LEU A 144 9.67 7.28 4.24
N VAL A 145 9.93 7.85 3.06
CA VAL A 145 9.76 7.15 1.78
C VAL A 145 10.74 5.98 1.68
N GLU A 146 12.01 6.18 2.00
CA GLU A 146 13.03 5.13 1.98
C GLU A 146 12.69 3.97 2.94
N ASP A 147 12.14 4.26 4.14
CA ASP A 147 11.76 3.23 5.11
C ASP A 147 10.54 2.42 4.63
N ILE A 148 9.56 3.07 3.99
CA ILE A 148 8.42 2.40 3.35
C ILE A 148 8.92 1.45 2.24
N GLN A 149 9.82 1.93 1.37
CA GLN A 149 10.37 1.14 0.26
C GLN A 149 11.23 -0.03 0.74
N ARG A 150 12.16 0.20 1.69
CA ARG A 150 13.03 -0.85 2.25
C ARG A 150 12.26 -1.98 2.91
N ARG A 151 11.08 -1.68 3.45
CA ARG A 151 10.17 -2.66 4.07
C ARG A 151 9.19 -3.26 3.07
N ASN A 152 9.28 -2.91 1.78
CA ASN A 152 8.39 -3.33 0.71
C ASN A 152 6.90 -3.09 1.01
N ILE A 153 6.58 -1.99 1.68
CA ILE A 153 5.23 -1.63 2.13
C ILE A 153 4.48 -0.94 0.98
N LEU A 154 3.21 -1.28 0.79
CA LEU A 154 2.31 -0.52 -0.08
C LEU A 154 1.91 0.80 0.57
N GLY A 155 2.46 1.91 0.07
CA GLY A 155 2.09 3.25 0.48
C GLY A 155 0.97 3.83 -0.39
N LEU A 156 -0.14 4.23 0.23
CA LEU A 156 -1.23 4.98 -0.39
C LEU A 156 -1.15 6.43 0.12
N PHE A 157 -0.85 7.39 -0.75
CA PHE A 157 -0.54 8.77 -0.36
C PHE A 157 -1.66 9.74 -0.71
N ILE A 158 -2.10 10.52 0.28
CA ILE A 158 -3.18 11.51 0.16
C ILE A 158 -2.73 12.87 0.70
N GLY A 159 -2.99 13.94 -0.05
CA GLY A 159 -2.73 15.30 0.39
C GLY A 159 -1.46 15.92 -0.18
N GLU A 160 -0.97 16.95 0.51
CA GLU A 160 0.23 17.72 0.12
C GLU A 160 1.50 16.84 0.05
N ILE A 161 1.55 15.72 0.79
CA ILE A 161 2.70 14.79 0.78
C ILE A 161 3.05 14.29 -0.62
N VAL A 162 2.06 14.12 -1.51
CA VAL A 162 2.30 13.69 -2.90
C VAL A 162 3.17 14.71 -3.64
N GLU A 163 2.91 16.01 -3.43
CA GLU A 163 3.70 17.08 -4.03
C GLU A 163 5.09 17.19 -3.40
N GLU A 164 5.19 16.97 -2.09
CA GLU A 164 6.49 16.94 -1.41
C GLU A 164 7.36 15.77 -1.94
N MET A 165 6.79 14.58 -2.11
CA MET A 165 7.46 13.40 -2.69
C MET A 165 7.88 13.65 -4.13
N ARG A 166 7.03 14.28 -4.95
CA ARG A 166 7.37 14.67 -6.32
C ARG A 166 8.56 15.64 -6.35
N SER A 167 8.64 16.57 -5.39
CA SER A 167 9.79 17.49 -5.26
C SER A 167 11.10 16.81 -4.85
N LEU A 168 11.03 15.58 -4.32
CA LEU A 168 12.18 14.72 -4.05
C LEU A 168 12.62 13.92 -5.29
N GLY A 169 11.84 13.92 -6.37
CA GLY A 169 12.07 13.06 -7.53
C GLY A 169 11.59 11.62 -7.32
N VAL A 170 10.67 11.39 -6.37
CA VAL A 170 10.08 10.06 -6.15
C VAL A 170 9.19 9.69 -7.32
N GLU A 171 9.41 8.50 -7.88
CA GLU A 171 8.55 7.91 -8.89
C GLU A 171 7.37 7.19 -8.24
N PHE A 172 6.19 7.33 -8.86
CA PHE A 172 4.94 6.75 -8.37
C PHE A 172 4.48 5.64 -9.28
N GLY A 173 3.87 4.63 -8.69
CA GLY A 173 3.35 3.48 -9.41
C GLY A 173 2.98 2.35 -8.47
N LEU A 174 2.10 1.47 -8.95
CA LEU A 174 1.75 0.25 -8.22
C LEU A 174 2.93 -0.72 -8.17
N ASP A 175 3.72 -0.78 -9.25
CA ASP A 175 5.00 -1.49 -9.34
C ASP A 175 6.01 -0.99 -8.31
N LYS A 176 6.00 0.32 -8.04
CA LYS A 176 6.84 0.94 -7.00
C LYS A 176 6.27 0.82 -5.60
N LEU A 177 5.05 0.30 -5.45
CA LEU A 177 4.28 0.29 -4.20
C LEU A 177 4.07 1.68 -3.59
N LEU A 178 4.21 2.74 -4.39
CA LEU A 178 4.01 4.13 -3.98
C LEU A 178 2.90 4.75 -4.82
N VAL A 179 1.68 4.72 -4.28
CA VAL A 179 0.46 5.05 -5.03
C VAL A 179 -0.15 6.36 -4.51
N PRO A 180 -0.10 7.45 -5.28
CA PRO A 180 -0.78 8.69 -4.94
C PRO A 180 -2.26 8.56 -5.28
N VAL A 181 -3.11 8.63 -4.25
CA VAL A 181 -4.56 8.41 -4.41
C VAL A 181 -5.27 9.70 -4.78
N GLY A 182 -4.96 10.80 -4.10
CA GLY A 182 -5.60 12.09 -4.37
C GLY A 182 -5.03 13.24 -3.55
N ARG A 183 -5.39 14.46 -3.95
CA ARG A 183 -4.99 15.68 -3.24
C ARG A 183 -5.93 16.04 -2.09
N ASP A 184 -7.22 15.82 -2.27
CA ASP A 184 -8.23 16.19 -1.28
C ASP A 184 -8.34 15.12 -0.20
N LEU A 185 -8.66 15.52 1.04
CA LEU A 185 -8.85 14.59 2.14
C LEU A 185 -9.97 13.56 1.87
N THR A 186 -11.00 13.93 1.12
CA THR A 186 -12.09 13.01 0.75
C THR A 186 -11.61 11.82 -0.07
N SER A 187 -10.53 11.96 -0.83
CA SER A 187 -9.93 10.87 -1.61
C SER A 187 -9.35 9.74 -0.74
N ALA A 188 -9.09 10.00 0.56
CA ALA A 188 -8.70 8.96 1.52
C ALA A 188 -9.75 7.84 1.63
N ILE A 189 -11.01 8.11 1.25
CA ILE A 189 -12.04 7.08 1.20
C ILE A 189 -11.70 5.94 0.23
N HIS A 190 -10.89 6.19 -0.80
CA HIS A 190 -10.45 5.14 -1.72
C HIS A 190 -9.53 4.11 -1.06
N ALA A 191 -8.80 4.50 -0.01
CA ALA A 191 -8.05 3.54 0.80
C ALA A 191 -8.98 2.73 1.72
N VAL A 192 -10.00 3.37 2.30
CA VAL A 192 -10.99 2.69 3.17
C VAL A 192 -11.85 1.71 2.37
N ASN A 193 -12.30 2.11 1.17
CA ASN A 193 -13.11 1.25 0.32
C ASN A 193 -12.32 0.05 -0.22
N LEU A 194 -10.99 0.15 -0.36
CA LEU A 194 -10.10 -0.98 -0.63
C LEU A 194 -10.12 -1.96 0.53
N ALA A 195 -9.95 -1.48 1.77
CA ALA A 195 -9.99 -2.30 2.97
C ALA A 195 -11.35 -2.98 3.18
N ILE A 196 -12.47 -2.29 2.89
CA ILE A 196 -13.81 -2.87 2.99
C ILE A 196 -14.08 -3.91 1.89
N ARG A 197 -13.49 -3.77 0.70
CA ARG A 197 -13.65 -4.78 -0.36
C ARG A 197 -12.89 -6.07 -0.10
N ALA A 198 -11.79 -6.03 0.66
CA ALA A 198 -11.02 -7.23 1.00
C ALA A 198 -11.88 -8.37 1.62
N PRO A 199 -12.68 -8.15 2.69
CA PRO A 199 -13.58 -9.18 3.22
C PRO A 199 -14.67 -9.62 2.24
N LEU A 200 -15.16 -8.72 1.38
CA LEU A 200 -16.20 -9.05 0.40
C LEU A 200 -15.66 -9.91 -0.75
N ILE A 201 -14.40 -9.70 -1.16
CA ILE A 201 -13.75 -10.43 -2.25
C ILE A 201 -13.14 -11.73 -1.74
N TYR A 202 -12.30 -11.67 -0.70
CA TYR A 202 -11.53 -12.81 -0.22
C TYR A 202 -12.21 -13.57 0.92
N GLY A 203 -12.93 -12.85 1.77
CA GLY A 203 -13.70 -13.46 2.86
C GLY A 203 -15.05 -14.02 2.42
N GLY A 204 -15.56 -13.58 1.26
CA GLY A 204 -16.90 -13.94 0.79
C GLY A 204 -18.01 -13.45 1.72
N ILE A 205 -17.74 -12.45 2.56
CA ILE A 205 -18.70 -11.95 3.53
C ILE A 205 -19.80 -11.17 2.79
N GLU A 206 -21.06 -11.44 3.13
CA GLU A 206 -22.19 -10.75 2.51
C GLU A 206 -22.22 -9.25 2.90
N PRO A 207 -22.49 -8.35 1.94
CA PRO A 207 -22.70 -6.93 2.22
C PRO A 207 -23.78 -6.69 3.28
N GLY A 208 -23.54 -5.76 4.21
CA GLY A 208 -24.42 -5.47 5.35
C GLY A 208 -24.13 -6.29 6.61
N ARG A 209 -23.25 -7.31 6.55
CA ARG A 209 -22.72 -8.03 7.73
C ARG A 209 -21.64 -7.21 8.42
N ARG A 210 -22.02 -6.03 8.93
CA ARG A 210 -21.08 -5.02 9.45
C ARG A 210 -20.08 -5.61 10.45
N GLU A 211 -20.54 -6.32 11.47
CA GLU A 211 -19.66 -6.85 12.53
C GLU A 211 -18.60 -7.82 11.97
N GLU A 212 -19.01 -8.75 11.10
CA GLU A 212 -18.12 -9.74 10.47
C GLU A 212 -17.09 -9.05 9.55
N ILE A 213 -17.50 -8.03 8.79
CA ILE A 213 -16.62 -7.23 7.94
C ILE A 213 -15.56 -6.51 8.78
N LEU A 214 -15.98 -5.84 9.85
CA LEU A 214 -15.06 -5.08 10.71
C LEU A 214 -14.08 -6.00 11.46
N GLU A 215 -14.54 -7.18 11.88
CA GLU A 215 -13.68 -8.19 12.49
C GLU A 215 -12.63 -8.72 11.50
N TYR A 216 -13.04 -8.99 10.25
CA TYR A 216 -12.11 -9.39 9.19
C TYR A 216 -11.06 -8.31 8.93
N ILE A 217 -11.45 -7.04 8.79
CA ILE A 217 -10.51 -5.92 8.57
C ILE A 217 -9.52 -5.83 9.73
N LYS A 218 -10.02 -5.86 10.96
CA LYS A 218 -9.18 -5.76 12.15
C LYS A 218 -8.11 -6.85 12.20
N ASN A 219 -8.48 -8.09 11.87
CA ASN A 219 -7.63 -9.27 12.08
C ASN A 219 -6.82 -9.71 10.85
N ARG A 220 -7.24 -9.36 9.63
CA ARG A 220 -6.65 -9.90 8.39
C ARG A 220 -6.14 -8.84 7.42
N VAL A 221 -6.60 -7.59 7.51
CA VAL A 221 -6.12 -6.52 6.63
C VAL A 221 -4.94 -5.81 7.31
N PRO A 222 -3.71 -5.91 6.77
CA PRO A 222 -2.51 -5.35 7.39
C PRO A 222 -2.37 -3.85 7.07
N ALA A 223 -3.43 -3.07 7.34
CA ALA A 223 -3.49 -1.64 7.02
C ALA A 223 -3.39 -0.76 8.27
N VAL A 224 -2.67 0.36 8.15
CA VAL A 224 -2.57 1.42 9.17
C VAL A 224 -2.62 2.79 8.48
N VAL A 225 -3.34 3.73 9.07
CA VAL A 225 -3.35 5.13 8.63
C VAL A 225 -2.23 5.89 9.32
N VAL A 226 -1.42 6.60 8.56
CA VAL A 226 -0.35 7.50 9.04
C VAL A 226 -0.79 8.94 8.76
N ALA A 227 -1.29 9.65 9.77
CA ALA A 227 -1.76 11.02 9.63
C ALA A 227 -0.66 12.02 10.02
N LEU A 228 -0.17 12.80 9.05
CA LEU A 228 0.98 13.68 9.19
C LEU A 228 0.61 15.16 9.02
N GLY A 229 1.22 16.00 9.85
CA GLY A 229 0.98 17.43 9.84
C GLY A 229 -0.28 17.82 10.63
N PRO A 230 -0.72 19.08 10.58
CA PRO A 230 -1.79 19.57 11.44
C PRO A 230 -3.10 18.78 11.28
N LEU A 231 -3.70 18.38 12.40
CA LEU A 231 -5.00 17.68 12.41
C LEU A 231 -6.11 18.69 12.69
N ASP A 232 -6.99 18.89 11.70
CA ASP A 232 -8.25 19.59 11.90
C ASP A 232 -9.36 18.63 12.36
N ASP A 233 -10.52 19.19 12.70
CA ASP A 233 -11.63 18.40 13.22
C ASP A 233 -12.21 17.41 12.19
N VAL A 234 -12.14 17.73 10.90
CA VAL A 234 -12.52 16.83 9.81
C VAL A 234 -11.57 15.64 9.71
N THR A 235 -10.26 15.87 9.79
CA THR A 235 -9.23 14.82 9.76
C THR A 235 -9.38 13.88 10.96
N LEU A 236 -9.64 14.44 12.14
CA LEU A 236 -9.93 13.65 13.35
C LEU A 236 -11.21 12.81 13.18
N ALA A 237 -12.26 13.37 12.58
CA ALA A 237 -13.50 12.64 12.33
C ALA A 237 -13.32 11.45 11.38
N VAL A 238 -12.55 11.62 10.29
CA VAL A 238 -12.17 10.53 9.38
C VAL A 238 -11.35 9.48 10.12
N GLY A 239 -10.36 9.89 10.91
CA GLY A 239 -9.55 8.98 11.74
C GLY A 239 -10.39 8.17 12.73
N GLY A 240 -11.38 8.79 13.37
CA GLY A 240 -12.35 8.09 14.21
C GLY A 240 -13.14 7.03 13.44
N GLY A 241 -13.51 7.31 12.19
CA GLY A 241 -14.12 6.34 11.29
C GLY A 241 -13.20 5.16 10.99
N CYS A 242 -11.94 5.42 10.65
CA CYS A 242 -10.94 4.38 10.40
C CYS A 242 -10.77 3.45 11.62
N ILE A 243 -10.60 4.02 12.81
CA ILE A 243 -10.50 3.27 14.07
C ILE A 243 -11.74 2.40 14.27
N LYS A 244 -12.94 2.96 14.07
CA LYS A 244 -14.18 2.20 14.21
C LYS A 244 -14.26 1.05 13.21
N THR A 245 -13.71 1.22 12.02
CA THR A 245 -13.65 0.17 10.99
C THR A 245 -12.54 -0.87 11.20
N GLY A 246 -11.77 -0.77 12.29
CA GLY A 246 -10.70 -1.74 12.61
C GLY A 246 -9.34 -1.40 11.99
N ILE A 247 -9.18 -0.18 11.47
CA ILE A 247 -7.92 0.33 10.90
C ILE A 247 -7.29 1.30 11.92
N PRO A 248 -6.14 0.95 12.51
CA PRO A 248 -5.44 1.83 13.44
C PRO A 248 -4.93 3.10 12.76
N VAL A 249 -4.75 4.15 13.57
CA VAL A 249 -4.23 5.44 13.14
C VAL A 249 -3.00 5.78 13.99
N ILE A 250 -1.92 6.17 13.33
CA ILE A 250 -0.73 6.72 13.99
C ILE A 250 -0.46 8.12 13.46
N THR A 251 0.04 9.03 14.31
CA THR A 251 0.27 10.42 13.92
C THR A 251 1.51 11.01 14.59
N ASN A 252 2.07 12.06 14.00
CA ASN A 252 3.12 12.88 14.60
C ASN A 252 2.59 14.01 15.52
N ASN A 253 1.29 14.05 15.75
CA ASN A 253 0.64 15.02 16.63
C ASN A 253 0.35 14.40 17.99
N LYS A 254 0.38 15.22 19.05
CA LYS A 254 -0.01 14.74 20.39
C LYS A 254 -1.51 14.52 20.45
N VAL A 255 -1.92 13.26 20.60
CA VAL A 255 -3.33 12.86 20.69
C VAL A 255 -3.58 11.89 21.85
N PRO A 256 -4.88 11.69 22.18
CA PRO A 256 -5.46 10.53 22.80
C PRO A 256 -4.81 9.17 22.56
N GLU A 257 -3.89 8.64 23.35
CA GLU A 257 -3.38 7.30 23.04
C GLU A 257 -4.38 6.20 23.43
N ILE A 258 -4.72 5.36 22.46
CA ILE A 258 -5.50 4.13 22.58
C ILE A 258 -4.66 3.01 21.97
N LYS A 259 -4.01 2.22 22.82
CA LYS A 259 -3.07 1.18 22.40
C LYS A 259 -3.64 0.28 21.30
N GLY A 260 -2.92 0.17 20.19
CA GLY A 260 -3.29 -0.62 19.00
C GLY A 260 -4.38 0.00 18.12
N ALA A 261 -4.85 1.22 18.42
CA ALA A 261 -5.89 1.90 17.66
C ALA A 261 -5.56 3.36 17.31
N LEU A 262 -5.04 4.13 18.26
CA LEU A 262 -4.61 5.52 18.07
C LEU A 262 -3.31 5.75 18.84
N GLU A 263 -2.20 6.00 18.16
CA GLU A 263 -0.90 6.18 18.80
C GLU A 263 -0.15 7.41 18.24
N THR A 264 0.76 7.97 19.03
CA THR A 264 1.63 9.06 18.61
C THR A 264 3.03 8.52 18.33
N SER A 265 3.69 9.00 17.28
CA SER A 265 5.09 8.68 16.99
C SER A 265 5.79 9.81 16.26
N ASP A 266 7.08 9.99 16.53
CA ASP A 266 7.95 10.78 15.68
C ASP A 266 8.05 10.16 14.28
N ILE A 267 8.22 10.98 13.25
CA ILE A 267 8.23 10.56 11.84
C ILE A 267 9.35 9.55 11.58
N GLU A 268 10.49 9.70 12.25
CA GLU A 268 11.65 8.84 12.11
C GLU A 268 11.37 7.37 12.49
N ASN A 269 10.41 7.12 13.39
CA ASN A 269 10.06 5.77 13.85
C ASN A 269 8.62 5.38 13.48
N ILE A 270 7.91 6.22 12.71
CA ILE A 270 6.46 6.08 12.54
C ILE A 270 6.08 4.82 11.77
N VAL A 271 6.88 4.41 10.79
CA VAL A 271 6.65 3.20 10.01
C VAL A 271 6.83 1.95 10.89
N GLU A 272 7.93 1.88 11.64
CA GLU A 272 8.16 0.78 12.58
C GLU A 272 7.05 0.68 13.63
N ASN A 273 6.65 1.80 14.22
CA ASN A 273 5.58 1.83 15.21
C ASN A 273 4.21 1.49 14.60
N ALA A 274 3.92 1.93 13.37
CA ALA A 274 2.72 1.54 12.64
C ALA A 274 2.63 0.02 12.47
N LEU A 275 3.72 -0.62 12.05
CA LEU A 275 3.78 -2.08 11.89
C LEU A 275 3.53 -2.80 13.23
N LYS A 276 4.13 -2.32 14.33
CA LYS A 276 3.92 -2.88 15.68
C LYS A 276 2.47 -2.81 16.13
N MET A 277 1.72 -1.75 15.77
CA MET A 277 0.29 -1.66 16.10
C MET A 277 -0.53 -2.81 15.50
N LYS A 278 -0.10 -3.36 14.35
CA LYS A 278 -0.71 -4.53 13.70
C LYS A 278 0.00 -5.85 14.01
N GLY A 279 1.02 -5.84 14.88
CA GLY A 279 1.83 -7.03 15.18
C GLY A 279 2.59 -7.56 13.96
N ILE A 280 2.94 -6.67 13.01
CA ILE A 280 3.67 -7.03 11.80
C ILE A 280 5.17 -6.85 12.08
N GLU A 281 5.93 -7.92 11.93
CA GLU A 281 7.39 -7.89 12.01
C GLU A 281 7.97 -8.00 10.60
N VAL A 282 8.60 -6.93 10.13
CA VAL A 282 9.33 -6.93 8.86
C VAL A 282 10.82 -7.05 9.16
N LYS A 283 11.43 -8.16 8.76
CA LYS A 283 12.89 -8.30 8.78
C LYS A 283 13.46 -7.53 7.60
N VAL A 284 14.04 -6.36 7.86
CA VAL A 284 14.82 -5.64 6.87
C VAL A 284 16.23 -6.19 6.92
N GLY A 285 16.69 -6.80 5.84
CA GLY A 285 18.11 -7.14 5.70
C GLY A 285 18.90 -5.86 5.48
N GLU A 286 19.92 -5.59 6.30
CA GLU A 286 20.88 -4.53 6.04
C GLU A 286 21.92 -5.06 5.05
N TYR A 287 21.72 -4.79 3.77
CA TYR A 287 22.70 -5.11 2.73
C TYR A 287 23.49 -3.85 2.37
N GLN A 288 24.82 -3.94 2.36
CA GLN A 288 25.71 -2.88 1.86
C GLN A 288 25.83 -2.99 0.33
N ILE A 289 24.74 -2.70 -0.37
CA ILE A 289 24.66 -2.73 -1.84
C ILE A 289 24.54 -1.28 -2.34
N PRO A 290 25.29 -0.88 -3.39
CA PRO A 290 25.32 0.52 -3.86
C PRO A 290 24.05 0.98 -4.58
N VAL A 291 23.11 0.07 -4.83
CA VAL A 291 21.85 0.28 -5.55
C VAL A 291 20.65 -0.18 -4.71
N SER A 292 19.44 0.20 -5.12
CA SER A 292 18.21 -0.23 -4.46
C SER A 292 18.02 -1.75 -4.58
N VAL A 293 17.55 -2.38 -3.50
CA VAL A 293 17.20 -3.81 -3.50
C VAL A 293 15.81 -4.02 -2.92
N GLY A 294 14.91 -4.58 -3.72
CA GLY A 294 13.60 -5.02 -3.27
C GLY A 294 12.65 -5.40 -4.42
N PRO A 295 11.49 -6.01 -4.09
CA PRO A 295 10.51 -6.48 -5.07
C PRO A 295 10.01 -5.43 -6.06
N MET A 296 10.06 -4.14 -5.71
CA MET A 296 9.67 -3.03 -6.60
C MET A 296 10.56 -2.83 -7.84
N ASN A 297 11.74 -3.46 -7.87
CA ASN A 297 12.64 -3.44 -9.03
C ASN A 297 12.37 -4.63 -9.98
N GLU A 298 11.58 -5.61 -9.54
CA GLU A 298 11.26 -6.79 -10.33
C GLU A 298 10.55 -6.40 -11.63
N GLY A 299 11.02 -6.96 -12.76
CA GLY A 299 10.45 -6.69 -14.08
C GLY A 299 11.12 -5.55 -14.86
N GLU A 300 12.17 -4.93 -14.31
CA GLU A 300 13.06 -4.05 -15.06
C GLU A 300 13.59 -4.74 -16.33
N ARG A 301 13.57 -4.03 -17.47
CA ARG A 301 14.01 -4.57 -18.76
C ARG A 301 15.22 -3.83 -19.28
N ILE A 302 16.38 -4.46 -19.16
CA ILE A 302 17.65 -3.93 -19.64
C ILE A 302 17.84 -4.29 -21.11
N ARG A 303 17.80 -3.28 -21.99
CA ARG A 303 18.05 -3.44 -23.42
C ARG A 303 19.54 -3.28 -23.71
N LYS A 304 19.97 -3.78 -24.87
CA LYS A 304 21.38 -3.74 -25.28
C LYS A 304 22.03 -2.34 -25.20
N PRO A 305 21.35 -1.22 -25.54
CA PRO A 305 21.94 0.11 -25.41
C PRO A 305 22.14 0.58 -23.96
N ASP A 306 21.40 0.01 -23.03
CA ASP A 306 21.35 0.40 -21.62
C ASP A 306 22.09 -0.64 -20.74
N MET A 307 22.93 -1.48 -21.35
CA MET A 307 23.58 -2.63 -20.71
C MET A 307 25.09 -2.43 -20.65
N TYR A 308 25.66 -2.49 -19.45
CA TYR A 308 27.10 -2.52 -19.24
C TYR A 308 27.71 -3.90 -19.54
N VAL A 309 27.13 -5.00 -19.05
CA VAL A 309 27.66 -6.35 -19.26
C VAL A 309 26.55 -7.40 -19.40
N GLU A 310 26.79 -8.42 -20.22
CA GLU A 310 25.95 -9.61 -20.35
C GLU A 310 26.66 -10.80 -19.69
N LEU A 311 26.03 -11.42 -18.69
CA LEU A 311 26.52 -12.62 -18.04
C LEU A 311 25.71 -13.82 -18.56
N ALA A 312 26.41 -14.87 -18.99
CA ALA A 312 25.82 -16.05 -19.64
C ALA A 312 24.96 -15.70 -20.88
N GLY A 313 23.78 -16.30 -21.00
CA GLY A 313 22.84 -16.05 -22.10
C GLY A 313 23.13 -16.79 -23.41
N PRO A 314 22.41 -16.48 -24.50
CA PRO A 314 22.42 -17.30 -25.72
C PRO A 314 23.76 -17.42 -26.45
N LYS A 315 24.75 -16.59 -26.07
CA LYS A 315 26.08 -16.51 -26.69
C LYS A 315 27.21 -16.95 -25.78
N SER A 316 26.90 -17.35 -24.54
CA SER A 316 27.88 -17.76 -23.55
C SER A 316 27.32 -18.89 -22.68
N TYR A 317 28.16 -19.49 -21.85
CA TYR A 317 27.73 -20.52 -20.92
C TYR A 317 27.34 -19.89 -19.59
N GLY A 318 26.32 -20.43 -18.95
CA GLY A 318 26.12 -20.14 -17.54
C GLY A 318 25.21 -21.12 -16.84
N CYS A 319 25.32 -21.14 -15.52
CA CYS A 319 24.49 -21.96 -14.69
C CYS A 319 24.21 -21.30 -13.33
N GLU A 320 23.06 -21.60 -12.76
CA GLU A 320 22.81 -21.42 -11.33
C GLU A 320 22.60 -22.80 -10.69
N LEU A 321 23.12 -22.97 -9.47
CA LEU A 321 23.02 -24.22 -8.74
C LEU A 321 22.96 -23.96 -7.24
N VAL A 322 22.01 -24.61 -6.57
CA VAL A 322 21.99 -24.69 -5.10
C VAL A 322 22.43 -26.07 -4.64
N LEU A 323 23.36 -26.11 -3.70
CA LEU A 323 23.88 -27.34 -3.09
C LEU A 323 23.56 -27.35 -1.60
N ILE A 324 22.85 -28.39 -1.15
CA ILE A 324 22.69 -28.64 0.29
C ILE A 324 23.92 -29.41 0.76
N LYS A 325 24.59 -28.90 1.79
CA LYS A 325 25.78 -29.51 2.39
C LYS A 325 25.59 -29.69 3.90
N ASP A 326 26.35 -30.61 4.47
CA ASP A 326 26.37 -30.82 5.93
C ASP A 326 26.97 -29.62 6.69
N ASP A 327 27.95 -28.94 6.08
CA ASP A 327 28.65 -27.79 6.64
C ASP A 327 29.14 -26.87 5.49
N VAL A 328 29.11 -25.56 5.71
CA VAL A 328 29.55 -24.53 4.76
C VAL A 328 30.20 -23.36 5.49
N GLU A 329 31.22 -22.76 4.89
CA GLU A 329 31.78 -21.50 5.37
C GLU A 329 30.89 -20.33 4.91
N GLU A 330 30.53 -19.43 5.83
CA GLU A 330 29.73 -18.24 5.51
C GLU A 330 30.60 -17.22 4.76
N GLY A 331 30.20 -16.86 3.54
CA GLY A 331 30.92 -15.87 2.75
C GLY A 331 30.49 -15.83 1.29
N VAL A 332 31.18 -14.98 0.52
CA VAL A 332 31.04 -14.85 -0.93
C VAL A 332 32.43 -14.94 -1.54
N GLU A 333 32.61 -15.81 -2.52
CA GLU A 333 33.85 -15.96 -3.28
C GLU A 333 33.58 -15.64 -4.76
N LEU A 334 34.40 -14.79 -5.35
CA LEU A 334 34.41 -14.52 -6.79
C LEU A 334 35.61 -15.23 -7.43
N VAL A 335 35.34 -16.18 -8.31
CA VAL A 335 36.36 -16.87 -9.11
C VAL A 335 36.29 -16.35 -10.54
N GLY A 336 37.19 -15.45 -10.91
CA GLY A 336 37.24 -14.85 -12.24
C GLY A 336 37.56 -13.36 -12.18
N GLU A 337 37.25 -12.66 -13.28
CA GLU A 337 37.33 -11.19 -13.34
C GLU A 337 36.09 -10.57 -12.70
N ASP A 338 36.29 -9.47 -11.96
CA ASP A 338 35.20 -8.66 -11.43
C ASP A 338 34.70 -7.66 -12.48
N ILE A 339 33.53 -7.07 -12.25
CA ILE A 339 32.83 -6.20 -13.20
C ILE A 339 33.61 -4.92 -13.53
N ASP A 340 34.50 -4.46 -12.64
CA ASP A 340 35.36 -3.30 -12.86
C ASP A 340 36.53 -3.57 -13.83
N SER A 341 36.76 -4.85 -14.13
CA SER A 341 37.90 -5.33 -14.91
C SER A 341 37.51 -5.76 -16.32
N VAL A 342 36.21 -5.71 -16.67
CA VAL A 342 35.67 -6.19 -17.95
C VAL A 342 35.27 -5.03 -18.85
N GLU A 343 35.35 -5.22 -20.17
CA GLU A 343 34.96 -4.19 -21.13
C GLU A 343 33.44 -4.01 -21.20
N GLU A 344 32.99 -2.77 -21.32
CA GLU A 344 31.58 -2.43 -21.55
C GLU A 344 31.05 -3.11 -22.82
N GLY A 345 29.87 -3.73 -22.73
CA GLY A 345 29.22 -4.49 -23.79
C GLY A 345 29.74 -5.92 -23.96
N SER A 346 30.62 -6.40 -23.09
CA SER A 346 31.15 -7.77 -23.13
C SER A 346 30.10 -8.82 -22.76
N THR A 347 30.38 -10.08 -23.16
CA THR A 347 29.59 -11.25 -22.78
C THR A 347 30.50 -12.26 -22.10
N ILE A 348 30.20 -12.63 -20.85
CA ILE A 348 31.10 -13.40 -19.98
C ILE A 348 30.42 -14.70 -19.54
N PRO A 349 31.11 -15.85 -19.55
CA PRO A 349 30.60 -17.07 -18.91
C PRO A 349 30.39 -16.86 -17.42
N PHE A 350 29.24 -17.26 -16.87
CA PHE A 350 28.91 -16.94 -15.49
C PHE A 350 28.21 -18.09 -14.78
N ALA A 351 28.64 -18.38 -13.55
CA ALA A 351 28.04 -19.40 -12.72
C ALA A 351 27.70 -18.85 -11.34
N ILE A 352 26.50 -19.16 -10.85
CA ILE A 352 26.06 -18.91 -9.48
C ILE A 352 26.04 -20.26 -8.77
N VAL A 353 26.86 -20.44 -7.75
CA VAL A 353 26.83 -21.64 -6.91
C VAL A 353 26.54 -21.20 -5.48
N VAL A 354 25.40 -21.63 -4.95
CA VAL A 354 24.97 -21.31 -3.59
C VAL A 354 25.02 -22.57 -2.75
N GLU A 355 25.90 -22.59 -1.76
CA GLU A 355 26.02 -23.71 -0.83
C GLU A 355 25.27 -23.36 0.46
N VAL A 356 24.37 -24.24 0.92
CA VAL A 356 23.52 -24.00 2.08
C VAL A 356 23.61 -25.19 3.03
N ALA A 357 23.82 -24.92 4.32
CA ALA A 357 23.75 -25.92 5.38
C ALA A 357 22.69 -25.54 6.42
N GLY A 358 21.97 -26.54 6.94
CA GLY A 358 20.92 -26.33 7.92
C GLY A 358 20.37 -27.65 8.44
N LYS A 359 20.06 -27.71 9.75
CA LYS A 359 19.63 -28.95 10.41
C LYS A 359 18.36 -29.56 9.84
N ASP A 360 17.48 -28.71 9.31
CA ASP A 360 16.17 -29.07 8.77
C ASP A 360 16.13 -28.99 7.23
N LEU A 361 17.28 -28.86 6.56
CA LEU A 361 17.35 -28.81 5.09
C LEU A 361 17.49 -30.22 4.51
N GLU A 362 16.62 -30.53 3.56
CA GLU A 362 16.64 -31.77 2.77
C GLU A 362 17.12 -31.46 1.33
N GLU A 363 17.75 -32.43 0.66
CA GLU A 363 18.31 -32.23 -0.70
C GLU A 363 17.26 -31.82 -1.74
N ASP A 364 16.01 -32.26 -1.57
CA ASP A 364 14.90 -31.95 -2.47
C ASP A 364 14.47 -30.47 -2.42
N ILE A 365 14.79 -29.75 -1.35
CA ILE A 365 14.58 -28.30 -1.19
C ILE A 365 15.52 -27.49 -2.08
N ALA A 366 16.65 -28.06 -2.54
CA ALA A 366 17.63 -27.35 -3.38
C ALA A 366 16.97 -26.68 -4.59
N GLY A 367 16.11 -27.41 -5.31
CA GLY A 367 15.40 -26.86 -6.47
C GLY A 367 14.39 -25.76 -6.14
N VAL A 368 13.85 -25.75 -4.91
CA VAL A 368 12.95 -24.68 -4.44
C VAL A 368 13.75 -23.41 -4.17
N LEU A 369 14.92 -23.53 -3.54
CA LEU A 369 15.84 -22.42 -3.27
C LEU A 369 16.45 -21.87 -4.55
N GLU A 370 16.84 -22.73 -5.49
CA GLU A 370 17.41 -22.34 -6.78
C GLU A 370 16.46 -21.43 -7.55
N ARG A 371 15.16 -21.73 -7.52
CA ARG A 371 14.15 -20.87 -8.15
C ARG A 371 14.08 -19.46 -7.55
N ARG A 372 14.49 -19.27 -6.29
CA ARG A 372 14.52 -17.95 -5.64
C ARG A 372 15.64 -17.06 -6.17
N ILE A 373 16.71 -17.63 -6.75
CA ILE A 373 17.83 -16.87 -7.34
C ILE A 373 17.30 -15.88 -8.38
N HIS A 374 16.37 -16.34 -9.24
CA HIS A 374 15.71 -15.49 -10.22
C HIS A 374 15.04 -14.26 -9.59
N GLU A 375 14.27 -14.44 -8.51
CA GLU A 375 13.61 -13.32 -7.82
C GLU A 375 14.65 -12.41 -7.17
N PHE A 376 15.63 -12.96 -6.48
CA PHE A 376 16.65 -12.19 -5.76
C PHE A 376 17.50 -11.31 -6.69
N PHE A 377 17.89 -11.81 -7.85
CA PHE A 377 18.62 -10.99 -8.83
C PHE A 377 17.73 -9.87 -9.41
N ASN A 378 16.46 -10.15 -9.72
CA ASN A 378 15.56 -9.13 -10.26
C ASN A 378 15.07 -8.12 -9.20
N TYR A 379 15.38 -8.33 -7.91
CA TYR A 379 15.14 -7.32 -6.88
C TYR A 379 16.22 -6.25 -6.86
N ILE A 380 17.37 -6.47 -7.51
CA ILE A 380 18.47 -5.52 -7.56
C ILE A 380 18.22 -4.56 -8.72
N GLU A 381 18.13 -3.27 -8.42
CA GLU A 381 18.00 -2.22 -9.44
C GLU A 381 19.17 -2.30 -10.44
N GLY A 382 18.85 -2.21 -11.74
CA GLY A 382 19.85 -2.30 -12.80
C GLY A 382 20.33 -3.73 -13.08
N VAL A 383 19.64 -4.76 -12.57
CA VAL A 383 19.91 -6.17 -12.86
C VAL A 383 18.67 -6.85 -13.44
N MET A 384 18.85 -7.57 -14.54
CA MET A 384 17.79 -8.36 -15.18
C MET A 384 18.24 -9.81 -15.30
N HIS A 385 17.57 -10.73 -14.61
CA HIS A 385 17.85 -12.16 -14.66
C HIS A 385 16.71 -12.92 -15.35
N LEU A 386 17.05 -13.77 -16.32
CA LEU A 386 16.11 -14.59 -17.10
C LEU A 386 16.51 -16.08 -17.07
N ASN A 387 15.51 -16.93 -17.32
CA ASN A 387 15.62 -18.39 -17.32
C ASN A 387 16.06 -18.94 -15.95
N GLN A 388 16.57 -20.18 -15.94
CA GLN A 388 16.96 -20.94 -14.74
C GLN A 388 17.99 -22.02 -15.10
N ARG A 389 18.61 -22.63 -14.09
CA ARG A 389 19.56 -23.75 -14.22
C ARG A 389 20.73 -23.42 -15.16
N ASP A 390 21.00 -24.27 -16.15
CA ASP A 390 22.10 -24.19 -17.11
C ASP A 390 21.83 -23.25 -18.30
N ASN A 391 20.74 -22.47 -18.23
CA ASN A 391 20.31 -21.59 -19.31
C ASN A 391 20.08 -20.14 -18.85
N ILE A 392 20.63 -19.77 -17.68
CA ILE A 392 20.51 -18.42 -17.14
C ILE A 392 21.02 -17.35 -18.11
N TRP A 393 20.42 -16.18 -18.04
CA TRP A 393 20.81 -15.01 -18.82
C TRP A 393 20.63 -13.75 -17.98
N ILE A 394 21.73 -13.07 -17.70
CA ILE A 394 21.73 -11.89 -16.83
C ILE A 394 22.29 -10.68 -17.58
N ARG A 395 21.68 -9.52 -17.35
CA ARG A 395 22.21 -8.22 -17.76
C ARG A 395 22.35 -7.31 -16.56
N ILE A 396 23.37 -6.46 -16.62
CA ILE A 396 23.61 -5.39 -15.64
C ILE A 396 23.72 -4.08 -16.43
N SER A 397 23.02 -3.03 -15.98
CA SER A 397 22.94 -1.72 -16.64
C SER A 397 24.10 -0.79 -16.30
#